data_AF-A0A7Y7CHK2-F1
#
_entry.id   AF-A0A7Y7CHK2-F1
#
_cell.length_a   1.000
_cell.length_b   1.000
_cell.length_c   1.000
_cell.angle_alpha   90.00
_cell.angle_beta   90.00
_cell.angle_gamma   90.00
#
_symmetry.space_group_name_H-M   'P 1'
#
loop_
_entity.id
_entity.type
_entity.pdbx_description
1 polymer ?
#
loop_
_entity_poly.entity_id
_entity_poly.type
_entity_poly.pdbx_seq_one_letter_code
_entity_poly.pdbx_strand_id
1 'polypeptide(L)' 'MSEDKQTEQKSEKVKLTAKEAFDFGPVFGYFFRKKDPNRHSNFNLKVMHGINKISIIMFLIALTVMIIRFISR' A
#
# COMPACT_ATOMS: atom_id res chain seq x y z
N MET A 1 7.20 9.68 43.32
CA MET A 1 7.86 8.61 42.55
C MET A 1 6.75 7.92 41.75
N SER A 2 6.03 8.61 40.87
CA SER A 2 6.46 9.23 39.60
C SER A 2 6.69 8.22 38.49
N GLU A 3 5.67 7.44 38.11
CA GLU A 3 5.54 6.81 36.77
C GLU A 3 4.04 6.76 36.38
N ASP A 4 3.43 7.94 36.41
CA ASP A 4 2.20 8.24 35.68
C ASP A 4 2.55 8.46 34.19
N LYS A 5 1.60 8.11 33.32
CA LYS A 5 1.43 8.60 31.93
C LYS A 5 2.33 8.00 30.85
N GLN A 6 1.81 6.98 30.17
CA GLN A 6 2.08 6.80 28.72
C GLN A 6 1.07 5.89 27.97
N THR A 7 -0.16 5.73 28.47
CA THR A 7 -1.21 4.97 27.75
C THR A 7 -2.22 5.89 27.05
N GLU A 8 -2.09 7.20 27.19
CA GLU A 8 -2.93 8.18 26.50
C GLU A 8 -2.07 9.02 25.55
N GLN A 9 -2.38 8.94 24.25
CA GLN A 9 -1.80 9.59 23.05
C GLN A 9 -1.22 8.51 22.10
N LYS A 10 -1.90 8.05 21.05
CA LYS A 10 -2.31 8.85 19.89
C LYS A 10 -3.33 8.07 19.05
N SER A 11 -4.60 8.06 19.47
CA SER A 11 -5.74 7.92 18.54
C SER A 11 -5.95 9.28 17.88
N GLU A 12 -4.98 9.72 17.08
CA GLU A 12 -5.18 10.86 16.21
C GLU A 12 -6.24 10.42 15.20
N LYS A 13 -7.43 11.03 15.28
CA LYS A 13 -8.43 11.00 14.22
C LYS A 13 -7.73 11.44 12.95
N VAL A 14 -7.22 10.48 12.17
CA VAL A 14 -6.66 10.71 10.84
C VAL A 14 -7.79 11.35 10.05
N LYS A 15 -7.78 12.68 9.94
CA LYS A 15 -8.65 13.38 9.00
C LYS A 15 -8.13 12.94 7.64
N LEU A 16 -8.76 11.91 7.08
CA LEU A 16 -8.50 11.36 5.76
C LEU A 16 -8.73 12.46 4.74
N THR A 17 -7.75 13.34 4.60
CA THR A 17 -7.76 14.45 3.66
C THR A 17 -7.50 13.84 2.30
N ALA A 18 -8.33 14.16 1.31
CA ALA A 18 -8.19 13.63 -0.05
C ALA A 18 -6.75 13.79 -0.60
N LYS A 19 -6.02 14.82 -0.17
CA LYS A 19 -4.60 15.01 -0.51
C LYS A 19 -3.69 13.84 -0.11
N GLU A 20 -3.88 13.23 1.05
CA GLU A 20 -3.08 12.05 1.46
C GLU A 20 -3.49 10.79 0.72
N ALA A 21 -4.75 10.67 0.31
CA ALA A 21 -5.21 9.55 -0.51
C ALA A 21 -4.66 9.59 -1.95
N PHE A 22 -4.41 10.79 -2.49
CA PHE A 22 -3.77 11.01 -3.79
C PHE A 22 -2.27 11.30 -3.71
N ASP A 23 -1.64 11.23 -2.53
CA ASP A 23 -0.21 11.41 -2.40
C ASP A 23 0.53 10.11 -2.79
N PHE A 24 0.71 9.93 -4.10
CA PHE A 24 1.41 8.78 -4.66
C PHE A 24 2.95 8.89 -4.55
N GLY A 25 3.49 10.06 -4.21
CA GLY A 25 4.93 10.34 -4.16
C GLY A 25 5.72 9.39 -3.27
N PRO A 26 5.29 9.18 -2.00
CA PRO A 26 5.91 8.20 -1.12
C PRO A 26 5.85 6.78 -1.68
N VAL A 27 4.73 6.40 -2.31
CA VAL A 27 4.46 5.05 -2.79
C VAL A 27 5.39 4.67 -3.95
N PHE A 28 5.61 5.58 -4.90
CA PHE A 28 6.61 5.41 -5.96
C PHE A 28 8.01 5.27 -5.36
N GLY A 29 8.39 6.13 -4.40
CA GLY A 29 9.67 6.01 -3.68
C GLY A 29 9.84 4.64 -3.00
N TYR A 30 8.77 4.09 -2.41
CA TYR A 30 8.80 2.76 -1.78
C TYR A 30 8.96 1.61 -2.78
N PHE A 31 8.38 1.70 -3.99
CA PHE A 31 8.54 0.67 -5.03
C PHE A 31 9.96 0.63 -5.61
N PHE A 32 10.67 1.76 -5.67
CA PHE A 32 12.05 1.85 -6.18
C PHE A 32 13.12 1.75 -5.07
N ARG A 33 12.73 1.77 -3.79
CA ARG A 33 13.66 1.64 -2.66
C ARG A 33 14.20 0.21 -2.59
N LYS A 34 15.54 0.07 -2.58
CA LYS A 34 16.23 -1.21 -2.52
C LYS A 34 15.76 -2.04 -1.32
N LYS A 35 15.54 -3.34 -1.55
CA LYS A 35 15.09 -4.28 -0.53
C LYS A 35 16.21 -4.53 0.48
N ASP A 36 15.92 -4.26 1.75
CA ASP A 36 16.82 -4.47 2.86
C ASP A 36 17.17 -5.98 2.98
N PRO A 37 18.45 -6.37 2.88
CA PRO A 37 18.87 -7.77 2.78
C PRO A 37 18.70 -8.57 4.07
N ASN A 38 18.48 -7.92 5.23
CA ASN A 38 18.42 -8.60 6.53
C ASN A 38 17.00 -9.07 6.94
N ARG A 39 16.07 -9.18 5.98
CA ARG A 39 14.67 -9.56 6.23
C ARG A 39 14.49 -11.07 6.21
N HIS A 40 14.10 -11.65 7.34
CA HIS A 40 13.71 -13.07 7.43
C HIS A 40 12.59 -13.36 6.41
N SER A 41 12.89 -14.23 5.43
CA SER A 41 11.96 -14.59 4.34
C SER A 41 10.89 -15.55 4.86
N ASN A 42 9.93 -15.04 5.62
CA ASN A 42 8.74 -15.80 6.01
C ASN A 42 7.89 -16.09 4.75
N PHE A 43 7.74 -17.37 4.41
CA PHE A 43 7.00 -17.82 3.23
C PHE A 43 5.56 -17.28 3.20
N ASN A 44 4.94 -17.15 4.39
CA ASN A 44 3.61 -16.55 4.57
C ASN A 44 3.52 -15.11 4.04
N LEU A 45 4.57 -14.28 4.21
CA LEU A 45 4.60 -12.91 3.70
C LEU A 45 4.78 -12.88 2.18
N LYS A 46 5.52 -13.85 1.61
CA LYS A 46 5.64 -14.01 0.15
C LYS A 46 4.31 -14.40 -0.49
N VAL A 47 3.58 -15.33 0.12
CA VAL A 47 2.27 -15.78 -0.37
C VAL A 47 1.23 -14.66 -0.24
N MET A 48 1.19 -13.98 0.90
CA MET A 48 0.30 -12.83 1.13
C MET A 48 0.56 -11.71 0.10
N HIS A 49 1.83 -11.40 -0.20
CA HIS A 49 2.17 -10.44 -1.25
C HIS A 49 1.90 -10.97 -2.67
N GLY A 50 2.03 -12.27 -2.89
CA GLY A 50 1.74 -12.92 -4.17
C GLY A 50 0.26 -12.82 -4.55
N ILE A 51 -0.64 -13.19 -3.64
CA ILE A 51 -2.09 -13.11 -3.85
C ILE A 51 -2.51 -11.66 -4.13
N ASN A 52 -1.99 -10.69 -3.37
CA ASN A 52 -2.27 -9.27 -3.58
C ASN A 52 -1.69 -8.71 -4.90
N LYS A 53 -0.60 -9.29 -5.42
CA LYS A 53 -0.08 -8.93 -6.75
C LYS A 53 -0.98 -9.44 -7.86
N ILE A 54 -1.48 -10.67 -7.73
CA ILE A 54 -2.34 -11.30 -8.74
C ILE A 54 -3.64 -10.51 -8.89
N SER A 55 -4.24 -10.04 -7.79
CA SER A 55 -5.45 -9.21 -7.83
C SER A 55 -5.24 -7.90 -8.58
N ILE A 56 -4.13 -7.19 -8.32
CA ILE A 56 -3.78 -5.96 -9.04
C ILE A 56 -3.57 -6.22 -10.53
N ILE A 57 -2.89 -7.32 -10.90
CA ILE A 57 -2.66 -7.68 -12.31
C ILE A 57 -3.98 -7.95 -13.04
N MET A 58 -4.87 -8.75 -12.45
CA MET A 58 -6.18 -9.05 -13.06
C MET A 58 -7.05 -7.79 -13.19
N PHE A 59 -7.01 -6.92 -12.18
CA PHE A 59 -7.68 -5.62 -12.23
C PHE A 59 -7.13 -4.73 -13.36
N LEU A 60 -5.81 -4.64 -13.51
CA LEU A 60 -5.17 -3.84 -14.56
C LEU A 60 -5.50 -4.36 -15.96
N ILE A 61 -5.60 -5.68 -16.16
CA ILE A 61 -6.03 -6.26 -17.43
C ILE A 61 -7.45 -5.84 -17.76
N ALA A 62 -8.39 -6.02 -16.82
CA ALA A 62 -9.78 -5.62 -17.00
C ALA A 62 -9.92 -4.11 -17.26
N LEU A 63 -9.18 -3.29 -16.50
CA LEU A 63 -9.14 -1.83 -16.66
C LEU A 63 -8.60 -1.44 -18.05
N THR A 64 -7.54 -2.09 -18.51
CA THR A 64 -6.96 -1.85 -19.84
C THR A 64 -7.95 -2.19 -20.94
N VAL A 65 -8.60 -3.35 -20.87
CA VAL A 65 -9.65 -3.75 -21.82
C VAL A 65 -10.82 -2.76 -21.80
N MET A 66 -11.25 -2.33 -20.62
CA MET A 66 -12.32 -1.34 -20.46
C MET A 66 -11.94 0.00 -21.11
N ILE A 67 -10.72 0.49 -20.92
CA ILE A 67 -10.24 1.74 -21.52
C ILE A 67 -10.15 1.61 -23.05
N ILE A 68 -9.57 0.52 -23.57
CA ILE A 68 -9.49 0.28 -25.02
C ILE A 68 -10.89 0.20 -25.63
N ARG A 69 -11.81 -0.54 -24.99
CA ARG A 69 -13.22 -0.64 -25.40
C ARG A 69 -13.91 0.72 -25.39
N PHE A 70 -13.61 1.57 -24.41
CA PHE A 70 -14.19 2.91 -24.28
C PHE A 70 -13.65 3.89 -25.33
N ILE A 71 -12.35 3.83 -25.66
CA ILE A 71 -11.73 4.69 -26.69
C ILE A 71 -12.06 4.22 -28.10
N SER A 72 -12.17 2.91 -28.32
CA SER A 72 -12.50 2.32 -29.63
C SER A 72 -13.99 2.41 -29.99
N ARG A 73 -14.85 2.84 -29.07
CA ARG A 73 -16.29 2.99 -29.28
C ARG A 73 -16.64 4.46 -29.46
#